data_AF-A0A4U9W7H9-F1
#
_entry.id   AF-A0A4U9W7H9-F1
#
_cell.length_a   1.000
_cell.length_b   1.000
_cell.length_c   1.000
_cell.angle_alpha   90.00
_cell.angle_beta   90.00
_cell.angle_gamma   90.00
#
_symmetry.space_group_name_H-M   'P 1'
#
loop_
_entity.id
_entity.type
_entity.pdbx_description
1 polymer ?
#
loop_
_entity_poly.entity_id
_entity_poly.type
_entity_poly.pdbx_seq_one_letter_code
_entity_poly.pdbx_strand_id
1 'polypeptide(L)'
;MWRKPQRLEQMILTSEADARGRTGFENNPYPQGDYLRQAYQVANAVSVKEVVESGLQGLAIRDEVKRRRQQALADWKKQQEPQS
;
A
#
# COMPACT_ATOMS: atom_id res chain seq x y z
N MET A 1 -5.53 -9.40 2.70
CA MET A 1 -5.28 -7.96 2.94
C MET A 1 -6.13 -7.09 2.02
N TRP A 2 -6.08 -7.26 0.69
CA TRP A 2 -6.83 -6.42 -0.28
C TRP A 2 -8.32 -6.19 0.00
N ARG A 3 -9.04 -7.23 0.43
CA ARG A 3 -10.48 -7.15 0.72
C ARG A 3 -10.82 -6.74 2.17
N LYS A 4 -9.79 -6.47 2.99
CA LYS A 4 -9.91 -6.14 4.42
C LYS A 4 -8.90 -5.04 4.78
N PRO A 5 -9.10 -3.80 4.29
CA PRO A 5 -8.21 -2.66 4.55
C PRO A 5 -7.97 -2.41 6.05
N GLN A 6 -8.95 -2.73 6.90
CA GLN A 6 -8.88 -2.54 8.35
C GLN A 6 -7.66 -3.26 8.97
N ARG A 7 -7.23 -4.38 8.39
CA ARG A 7 -6.05 -5.10 8.89
C ARG A 7 -4.75 -4.34 8.69
N LEU A 8 -4.64 -3.55 7.62
CA LEU A 8 -3.48 -2.69 7.42
C LEU A 8 -3.45 -1.61 8.49
N GLU A 9 -4.58 -0.94 8.71
CA GLU A 9 -4.67 0.12 9.72
C GLU A 9 -4.35 -0.41 11.12
N GLN A 10 -4.87 -1.58 11.50
CA GLN A 10 -4.54 -2.22 12.77
C GLN A 10 -3.03 -2.47 12.93
N MET A 11 -2.36 -2.96 11.87
CA MET A 11 -0.90 -3.17 11.93
C MET A 11 -0.14 -1.85 12.08
N ILE A 12 -0.56 -0.80 11.39
CA ILE A 12 0.04 0.54 11.51
C ILE A 12 -0.13 1.05 12.94
N LEU A 13 -1.35 1.00 13.49
CA LEU A 13 -1.65 1.46 14.84
C LEU A 13 -0.87 0.70 15.91
N THR A 14 -0.77 -0.63 15.81
CA THR A 14 0.03 -1.43 16.76
C THR A 14 1.51 -1.07 16.68
N SER A 15 2.04 -0.84 15.47
CA SER A 15 3.45 -0.49 15.28
C SER A 15 3.76 0.95 15.76
N GLU A 16 2.83 1.88 15.54
CA GLU A 16 2.92 3.26 16.05
C GLU A 16 2.85 3.30 17.58
N ALA A 17 1.98 2.49 18.19
CA ALA A 17 1.89 2.37 19.64
C ALA A 17 3.18 1.81 20.25
N ASP A 18 3.80 0.80 19.64
CA ASP A 18 5.10 0.26 20.06
C ASP A 18 6.22 1.32 19.97
N ALA A 19 6.27 2.06 18.85
CA ALA A 19 7.25 3.13 18.64
C ALA A 19 7.12 4.26 19.67
N ARG A 20 5.91 4.56 20.15
CA ARG A 20 5.63 5.61 21.14
C ARG A 20 5.60 5.12 22.59
N GLY A 21 5.64 3.82 22.84
CA GLY A 21 5.51 3.24 24.18
C GLY A 21 6.71 3.47 25.10
N ARG A 22 7.82 4.01 24.58
CA ARG A 22 9.02 4.34 25.35
C ARG A 22 8.93 5.77 25.89
N THR A 23 9.26 5.96 27.16
CA THR A 23 9.29 7.29 27.80
C THR A 23 10.15 8.27 26.99
N GLY A 24 9.59 9.44 26.70
CA GLY A 24 10.21 10.48 25.87
C GLY A 24 9.93 10.37 24.36
N PHE A 25 9.22 9.34 23.90
CA PHE A 25 8.84 9.13 22.49
C PHE A 25 7.34 9.31 22.23
N GLU A 26 6.58 9.83 23.20
CA GLU A 26 5.11 9.89 23.17
C GLU A 26 4.59 10.69 21.97
N ASN A 27 5.36 11.68 21.51
CA ASN A 27 5.03 12.54 20.37
C ASN A 27 5.83 12.24 19.10
N ASN A 28 6.56 11.12 19.06
CA ASN A 28 7.39 10.81 17.91
C ASN A 28 6.49 10.56 16.68
N PRO A 29 6.68 11.32 15.57
CA PRO A 29 5.98 11.06 14.33
C PRO A 29 6.28 9.65 13.82
N TYR A 30 5.28 9.00 13.22
CA TYR A 30 5.42 7.67 12.62
C TYR A 30 5.20 7.74 11.10
N PRO A 31 6.12 8.39 10.34
CA PRO A 31 5.95 8.63 8.90
C PRO A 31 5.84 7.34 8.07
N GLN A 32 6.31 6.21 8.61
CA GLN A 32 6.15 4.90 8.00
C GLN A 32 4.67 4.51 7.89
N GLY A 33 3.83 4.93 8.84
CA GLY A 33 2.39 4.70 8.80
C GLY A 33 1.75 5.39 7.60
N ASP A 34 2.06 6.66 7.37
CA ASP A 34 1.52 7.43 6.25
C ASP A 34 2.01 6.88 4.90
N TYR A 35 3.28 6.50 4.83
CA TYR A 35 3.83 5.82 3.65
C TYR A 35 3.05 4.54 3.32
N LEU A 36 2.78 3.69 4.32
CA LEU A 36 2.04 2.44 4.11
C LEU A 36 0.58 2.69 3.70
N ARG A 37 -0.08 3.69 4.27
CA ARG A 37 -1.44 4.09 3.88
C ARG A 37 -1.49 4.53 2.42
N GLN A 38 -0.57 5.41 2.00
CA GLN A 38 -0.49 5.89 0.62
C GLN A 38 -0.16 4.76 -0.36
N ALA A 39 0.85 3.93 -0.06
CA ALA A 39 1.21 2.78 -0.89
C ALA A 39 0.02 1.82 -1.09
N TYR A 40 -0.76 1.58 -0.02
CA TYR A 40 -1.95 0.75 -0.11
C TYR A 40 -3.02 1.36 -1.01
N GLN A 41 -3.29 2.66 -0.89
CA GLN A 41 -4.24 3.36 -1.76
C GLN A 41 -3.86 3.21 -3.24
N VAL A 42 -2.59 3.43 -3.59
CA VAL A 42 -2.05 3.26 -4.95
C VAL A 42 -2.30 1.85 -5.48
N ALA A 43 -1.94 0.83 -4.71
CA ALA A 43 -2.13 -0.56 -5.14
C ALA A 43 -3.61 -0.97 -5.17
N ASN A 44 -4.46 -0.37 -4.34
CA ASN A 44 -5.89 -0.66 -4.30
C ASN A 44 -6.67 0.04 -5.44
N ALA A 45 -6.13 1.12 -5.99
CA ALA A 45 -6.71 1.82 -7.15
C ALA A 45 -6.64 1.01 -8.46
N VAL A 46 -5.81 -0.04 -8.52
CA VAL A 46 -5.73 -0.93 -9.69
C VAL A 46 -7.06 -1.66 -9.91
N SER A 47 -7.74 -1.30 -11.00
CA SER A 47 -9.03 -1.85 -11.39
C SER A 47 -8.90 -3.31 -11.86
N VAL A 48 -9.50 -4.24 -11.11
CA VAL A 48 -9.64 -5.64 -11.55
C VAL A 48 -10.60 -5.73 -12.73
N LYS A 49 -11.60 -4.83 -12.81
CA LYS A 49 -12.59 -4.79 -13.88
C LYS A 49 -11.91 -4.58 -15.24
N GLU A 50 -11.00 -3.61 -15.33
CA GLU A 50 -10.24 -3.34 -16.56
C GLU A 50 -9.35 -4.51 -16.99
N VAL A 51 -8.84 -5.29 -16.04
CA VAL A 51 -8.07 -6.51 -16.35
C VAL A 51 -8.96 -7.61 -16.93
N VAL A 52 -10.21 -7.72 -16.45
CA VAL A 52 -11.19 -8.66 -17.00
C VAL A 52 -11.64 -8.21 -18.39
N GLU A 53 -11.89 -6.90 -18.57
CA GLU A 53 -12.30 -6.32 -19.86
C GLU A 53 -11.23 -6.42 -20.93
N SER A 54 -9.94 -6.58 -20.57
CA SER A 54 -8.86 -6.85 -21.54
C SER A 54 -8.85 -8.30 -22.06
N GLY A 55 -9.85 -9.11 -21.73
CA GLY A 55 -10.02 -10.47 -22.25
C GLY A 55 -9.21 -11.55 -21.51
N LEU A 56 -8.54 -11.22 -20.41
CA LEU A 56 -7.80 -12.19 -19.62
C LEU A 56 -8.73 -13.08 -18.80
N GLN A 57 -8.34 -14.34 -18.58
CA GLN A 57 -9.16 -15.33 -17.90
C GLN A 57 -8.38 -16.13 -16.86
N GLY A 58 -9.09 -16.65 -15.87
CA GLY A 58 -8.55 -17.55 -14.85
C GLY A 58 -7.34 -16.96 -14.11
N LEU A 59 -6.25 -17.72 -14.06
CA LEU A 59 -5.02 -17.33 -13.36
C LEU A 59 -4.38 -16.06 -13.94
N ALA A 60 -4.55 -15.81 -15.24
CA ALA A 60 -3.95 -14.65 -15.90
C ALA A 60 -4.47 -13.31 -15.36
N ILE A 61 -5.72 -13.26 -14.87
CA ILE A 61 -6.27 -12.06 -14.21
C ILE A 61 -5.47 -11.75 -12.95
N ARG A 62 -5.17 -12.77 -12.13
CA ARG A 62 -4.46 -12.58 -10.86
C ARG A 62 -3.04 -12.07 -11.10
N ASP A 63 -2.35 -12.66 -12.08
CA ASP A 63 -0.98 -12.28 -12.41
C ASP A 63 -0.92 -10.86 -12.98
N GLU A 64 -1.87 -10.50 -13.84
CA GLU A 64 -1.93 -9.17 -14.40
C GLU A 64 -2.28 -8.10 -13.35
N VAL A 65 -3.25 -8.37 -12.45
CA VAL A 65 -3.55 -7.46 -11.33
C VAL A 65 -2.32 -7.27 -10.45
N LYS A 66 -1.55 -8.35 -10.17
CA LYS A 66 -0.31 -8.26 -9.41
C LYS A 66 0.72 -7.39 -10.14
N ARG A 67 0.91 -7.61 -11.44
CA ARG A 67 1.85 -6.85 -12.27
C ARG A 67 1.49 -5.36 -12.31
N ARG A 68 0.22 -5.01 -12.55
CA ARG A 68 -0.26 -3.61 -12.56
C ARG A 68 -0.06 -2.93 -11.21
N ARG A 69 -0.29 -3.64 -10.09
CA ARG A 69 -0.02 -3.11 -8.75
C ARG A 69 1.46 -2.84 -8.51
N GLN A 70 2.33 -3.76 -8.92
CA GLN A 70 3.78 -3.56 -8.80
C GLN A 70 4.23 -2.36 -9.62
N GLN A 71 3.71 -2.21 -10.84
CA GLN A 71 4.00 -1.05 -11.69
C GLN A 71 3.53 0.26 -11.05
N ALA A 72 2.27 0.33 -10.61
CA ALA A 72 1.72 1.52 -9.96
C ALA A 72 2.53 1.93 -8.71
N LEU A 73 2.95 0.96 -7.91
CA LEU A 73 3.81 1.20 -6.74
C LEU A 73 5.21 1.68 -7.13
N ALA A 74 5.80 1.12 -8.20
CA ALA A 74 7.11 1.55 -8.68
C ALA A 74 7.07 3.00 -9.19
N ASP A 75 6.03 3.37 -9.93
CA ASP A 75 5.85 4.72 -10.46
C ASP A 75 5.56 5.72 -9.34
N TRP A 76 4.70 5.36 -8.38
CA TRP A 76 4.46 6.17 -7.19
C TRP A 76 5.73 6.36 -6.36
N LYS A 77 6.54 5.30 -6.15
CA LYS A 77 7.79 5.41 -5.41
C LYS A 77 8.77 6.38 -6.06
N LYS A 78 8.89 6.36 -7.40
CA LYS A 78 9.73 7.32 -8.14
C LYS A 78 9.28 8.77 -7.96
N GLN A 79 7.98 9.01 -7.79
CA GLN A 79 7.44 10.35 -7.53
C GLN A 79 7.69 10.83 -6.10
N GLN A 80 7.94 9.91 -5.17
CA GLN A 80 8.26 10.21 -3.76
C GLN A 80 9.76 10.46 -3.55
N GLU A 81 10.63 9.97 -4.43
CA GLU A 81 12.06 10.23 -4.37
C GLU A 81 12.32 11.69 -4.79
N PRO A 82 12.94 12.54 -3.94
CA PRO A 82 13.30 13.88 -4.36
C PRO A 82 14.27 13.77 -5.55
N GLN A 83 13.92 14.41 -6.68
CA GLN A 83 14.88 14.67 -7.75
C GLN A 83 16.05 15.43 -7.13
N SER A 84 17.18 14.73 -7.00
CA SER A 84 18.48 15.31 -6.61
C SER A 84 19.11 16.02 -7.81
#